data_AF-A0A9Q0E9U4-F1
#
_entry.id   AF-A0A9Q0E9U4-F1
#
_cell.length_a   1.000
_cell.length_b   1.000
_cell.length_c   1.000
_cell.angle_alpha   90.00
_cell.angle_beta   90.00
_cell.angle_gamma   90.00
#
_symmetry.space_group_name_H-M   'P 1'
#
loop_
_entity.id
_entity.type
_entity.pdbx_description
1 polymer ?
#
loop_
_entity_poly.entity_id
_entity_poly.type
_entity_poly.pdbx_seq_one_letter_code
_entity_poly.pdbx_strand_id
1 'polypeptide(L)' 'MTSDVTRMKKELATLRDRCEDLEARSRCCNIRIIGVKEGREHEKHPSQIVADMLKVSLGLDKSPTLDRHKTGSHRRLLL' A
#
# COMPACT_ATOMS: atom_id res chain seq x y z
N MET A 1 12.73 -16.39 -37.21
CA MET A 1 11.52 -15.53 -37.12
C MET A 1 10.57 -15.99 -36.01
N THR A 2 10.09 -17.24 -35.98
CA THR A 2 9.20 -17.72 -34.89
C THR A 2 9.92 -17.98 -33.56
N SER A 3 11.18 -18.42 -33.60
CA SER A 3 12.05 -18.64 -32.43
C SER A 3 12.35 -17.37 -31.63
N ASP A 4 12.50 -16.25 -32.32
CA ASP A 4 12.82 -14.97 -31.71
C ASP A 4 11.57 -14.41 -31.00
N VAL A 5 10.41 -14.57 -31.62
CA VAL A 5 9.12 -14.21 -31.03
C VAL A 5 8.81 -15.04 -29.79
N THR A 6 9.10 -16.35 -29.78
CA THR A 6 8.89 -17.17 -28.58
C THR A 6 9.86 -16.81 -27.46
N ARG A 7 11.13 -16.51 -27.78
CA ARG A 7 12.11 -16.02 -26.81
C ARG A 7 11.67 -14.69 -26.19
N MET A 8 11.25 -13.73 -27.02
CA MET A 8 10.74 -12.43 -26.55
C MET A 8 9.51 -12.58 -25.66
N LYS A 9 8.56 -13.47 -26.01
CA LYS A 9 7.39 -13.73 -25.16
C LYS A 9 7.79 -14.26 -23.78
N LYS A 10 8.80 -15.14 -23.72
CA LYS A 10 9.30 -15.68 -22.45
C LYS A 10 9.98 -14.60 -21.60
N GLU A 11 10.76 -13.72 -22.23
CA GLU A 11 11.39 -12.58 -21.56
C GLU A 11 10.35 -11.58 -21.03
N LEU A 12 9.30 -11.28 -21.82
CA LEU A 12 8.20 -10.42 -21.38
C LEU A 12 7.42 -11.02 -20.20
N ALA A 13 7.14 -12.32 -20.22
CA ALA A 13 6.48 -12.99 -19.09
C ALA A 13 7.35 -12.90 -17.83
N THR A 14 8.65 -13.18 -17.96
CA THR A 14 9.60 -13.07 -16.84
C THR A 14 9.67 -11.64 -16.29
N LEU A 15 9.68 -10.64 -17.18
CA LEU A 15 9.71 -9.24 -16.77
C LEU A 15 8.43 -8.84 -16.04
N ARG A 16 7.27 -9.27 -16.55
CA ARG A 16 5.98 -9.01 -15.91
C ARG A 16 5.93 -9.58 -14.50
N ASP A 17 6.31 -10.85 -14.34
CA ASP A 17 6.27 -11.52 -13.04
C ASP A 17 7.22 -10.84 -12.03
N ARG A 18 8.39 -10.35 -12.50
CA ARG A 18 9.29 -9.55 -11.67
C ARG A 18 8.71 -8.19 -11.29
N CYS A 19 8.03 -7.52 -12.21
CA CYS A 19 7.37 -6.25 -11.91
C CYS A 19 6.25 -6.43 -10.89
N GLU A 20 5.43 -7.46 -11.05
CA GLU A 20 4.35 -7.79 -10.12
C GLU A 20 4.89 -8.11 -8.72
N ASP A 21 5.95 -8.91 -8.64
CA ASP A 21 6.62 -9.21 -7.36
C ASP A 21 7.23 -7.95 -6.71
N LEU A 22 7.84 -7.06 -7.49
CA LEU A 22 8.36 -5.78 -6.97
C LEU A 22 7.23 -4.86 -6.46
N GLU A 23 6.12 -4.78 -7.19
CA GLU A 23 4.95 -4.01 -6.75
C GLU A 23 4.32 -4.60 -5.49
N ALA A 24 4.20 -5.93 -5.42
CA ALA A 24 3.69 -6.63 -4.25
C ALA A 24 4.58 -6.34 -3.03
N ARG A 25 5.90 -6.51 -3.15
CA ARG A 25 6.87 -6.23 -2.07
C ARG A 25 6.88 -4.77 -1.64
N SER A 26 6.75 -3.85 -2.59
CA SER A 26 6.62 -2.41 -2.32
C SER A 26 5.35 -2.10 -1.50
N ARG A 27 4.25 -2.82 -1.75
CA ARG A 27 2.97 -2.63 -1.07
C ARG A 27 2.83 -3.48 0.21
N CYS A 28 3.67 -4.49 0.44
CA CYS A 28 3.56 -5.39 1.61
C CYS A 28 3.57 -4.66 2.95
N CYS A 29 4.29 -3.56 3.07
CA CYS A 29 4.35 -2.77 4.30
C CYS A 29 3.17 -1.77 4.45
N ASN A 30 2.28 -1.70 3.46
CA ASN A 30 1.13 -0.79 3.49
C ASN A 30 -0.08 -1.49 4.09
N ILE A 31 -0.73 -0.83 5.05
CA ILE A 31 -1.98 -1.31 5.66
C ILE A 31 -3.14 -0.44 5.14
N ARG A 32 -4.24 -1.06 4.75
CA ARG A 32 -5.47 -0.36 4.32
C ARG A 32 -6.50 -0.38 5.44
N ILE A 33 -6.87 0.80 5.92
CA ILE A 33 -7.87 0.97 6.98
C ILE A 33 -9.17 1.46 6.33
N ILE A 34 -10.27 0.74 6.56
CA ILE A 34 -11.59 0.99 5.95
C ILE A 34 -12.57 1.40 7.05
N GLY A 35 -13.56 2.24 6.70
CA GLY A 35 -14.60 2.67 7.64
C GLY A 35 -14.20 3.83 8.56
N VAL A 36 -13.05 4.47 8.31
CA VAL A 36 -12.65 5.68 9.02
C VAL A 36 -13.53 6.85 8.56
N LYS A 37 -14.21 7.50 9.50
CA LYS A 37 -15.03 8.69 9.20
C LYS A 37 -14.13 9.87 8.83
N GLU A 38 -14.25 10.31 7.57
CA GLU A 38 -13.52 11.49 7.06
C GLU A 38 -13.95 12.78 7.80
N GLY A 39 -13.02 13.73 7.97
CA GLY A 39 -13.31 15.05 8.55
C GLY A 39 -13.16 15.17 10.07
N ARG A 40 -12.78 14.10 10.78
CA ARG A 40 -12.43 14.17 12.23
C ARG A 40 -10.99 14.63 12.47
N GLU A 41 -10.25 14.96 11.41
CA GLU A 41 -8.86 15.41 11.44
C GLU A 41 -8.78 16.91 11.79
N HIS A 42 -9.29 17.28 12.97
CA HIS A 42 -9.07 18.62 13.49
C HIS A 42 -7.64 18.68 14.07
N GLU A 43 -6.77 19.40 13.36
CA GLU A 43 -5.47 19.93 13.81
C GLU A 43 -4.28 18.98 13.93
N LYS A 44 -4.46 17.65 13.92
CA LYS A 44 -3.34 16.68 13.93
C LYS A 44 -3.04 16.12 12.54
N HIS A 45 -1.75 15.89 12.27
CA HIS A 45 -1.32 15.20 11.05
C HIS A 45 -1.96 13.80 10.99
N PRO A 46 -2.54 13.37 9.85
CA PRO A 46 -3.29 12.12 9.74
C PRO A 46 -2.48 10.89 10.16
N SER A 47 -1.18 10.86 9.86
CA SER A 47 -0.28 9.78 10.33
C SER A 47 -0.24 9.68 11.86
N GLN A 48 -0.32 10.79 12.59
CA GLN A 48 -0.32 10.76 14.06
C GLN A 48 -1.64 10.19 14.59
N ILE A 49 -2.76 10.56 13.97
CA ILE A 49 -4.09 10.04 14.33
C ILE A 49 -4.14 8.52 14.13
N VAL A 50 -3.64 8.04 13.00
CA VAL A 50 -3.59 6.60 12.70
C VAL A 50 -2.62 5.88 13.64
N ALA A 51 -1.46 6.47 13.95
CA ALA A 51 -0.51 5.89 14.90
C ALA A 51 -1.11 5.76 16.31
N ASP A 52 -1.79 6.81 16.78
CA ASP A 52 -2.48 6.80 18.08
C ASP A 52 -3.63 5.77 18.09
N MET A 53 -4.39 5.67 17.00
CA MET A 53 -5.44 4.65 16.85
C MET A 53 -4.88 3.22 16.87
N LEU A 54 -3.76 2.98 16.16
CA LEU A 54 -3.09 1.68 16.15
C LEU A 54 -2.53 1.34 17.53
N LYS A 55 -1.98 2.32 18.24
CA LYS A 55 -1.50 2.13 19.61
C LYS A 55 -2.60 1.61 20.53
N VAL A 56 -3.76 2.27 20.51
CA VAL A 56 -4.92 1.88 21.33
C VAL A 56 -5.49 0.53 20.89
N SER A 57 -5.63 0.32 19.58
CA SER A 57 -6.26 -0.89 19.04
C SER A 57 -5.41 -2.16 19.23
N LEU A 58 -4.08 -2.02 19.16
CA LEU A 58 -3.13 -3.13 19.27
C LEU A 58 -2.51 -3.25 20.67
N GLY A 59 -2.83 -2.35 21.60
CA GLY A 59 -2.27 -2.36 22.96
C GLY A 59 -0.76 -2.12 23.01
N LEU A 60 -0.23 -1.26 22.12
CA LEU A 60 1.21 -0.99 22.05
C LEU A 60 1.64 0.02 23.12
N ASP A 61 2.82 -0.18 23.72
CA ASP A 61 3.39 0.76 24.69
C ASP A 61 3.74 2.12 24.07
N LYS A 62 4.13 2.11 22.78
CA LYS A 62 4.57 3.28 22.02
C LYS A 62 3.78 3.40 20.71
N SER A 63 3.58 4.64 20.24
CA SER A 63 2.94 4.86 18.94
C SER A 63 3.88 4.37 17.83
N PRO A 64 3.40 3.57 16.87
CA PRO A 64 4.22 3.07 15.77
C PRO A 64 4.63 4.21 14.83
N THR A 65 5.84 4.13 14.28
CA THR A 65 6.32 5.07 13.26
C THR A 65 5.65 4.75 11.93
N LEU A 66 4.90 5.71 11.38
CA LEU A 66 4.27 5.60 10.06
C LEU A 66 5.00 6.50 9.07
N ASP A 67 5.50 5.92 7.98
CA ASP A 67 6.26 6.65 6.94
C ASP A 67 5.35 7.57 6.12
N ARG A 68 4.25 7.03 5.59
CA ARG A 68 3.33 7.75 4.71
C ARG A 68 1.88 7.40 4.98
N HIS A 69 1.03 8.40 4.95
CA HIS A 69 -0.42 8.25 4.97
C HIS A 69 -1.02 8.72 3.64
N LYS A 70 -1.95 7.96 3.08
CA LYS A 70 -2.72 8.35 1.89
C LYS A 70 -4.21 8.08 2.14
N THR A 71 -5.01 9.14 2.13
CA THR A 71 -6.47 9.01 2.13
C THR A 71 -6.94 8.70 0.72
N GLY A 72 -7.40 7.46 0.50
CA GLY A 72 -8.03 7.07 -0.75
C GLY A 72 -9.54 7.17 -0.62
N SER A 73 -10.18 8.05 -1.39
CA SER A 73 -11.64 8.04 -1.49
C SER A 73 -12.08 6.69 -2.06
N HIS A 74 -13.11 6.07 -1.48
CA HIS A 74 -13.60 4.71 -1.84
C HIS A 74 -13.89 4.51 -3.34
N ARG A 75 -14.00 5.60 -4.12
CA ARG A 75 -14.17 5.56 -5.58
C ARG A 75 -12.89 5.22 -6.38
N ARG A 76 -11.73 5.14 -5.74
CA ARG A 76 -10.45 4.74 -6.36
C ARG A 76 -9.98 3.39 -5.80
N LEU A 77 -10.74 2.35 -6.11
CA LEU A 77 -10.27 0.97 -6.09
C LEU A 77 -9.89 0.64 -7.53
N LEU A 78 -8.66 1.00 -7.91
CA LEU A 78 -7.84 0.44 -9.00
C LEU A 78 -6.67 1.41 -9.23
N LEU A 79 -5.49 0.81 -9.44
CA LEU A 79 -4.12 1.37 -9.58
C LEU A 79 -3.29 1.35 -8.29
#